data_AF-A0A973YVM9-F1
#
_entry.id   AF-A0A973YVM9-F1
#
_cell.length_a   1.000
_cell.length_b   1.000
_cell.length_c   1.000
_cell.angle_alpha   90.00
_cell.angle_beta   90.00
_cell.angle_gamma   90.00
#
_symmetry.space_group_name_H-M   'P 1'
#
loop_
_entity.id
_entity.type
_entity.pdbx_description
1 polymer ?
#
loop_
_entity_poly.entity_id
_entity_poly.type
_entity_poly.pdbx_seq_one_letter_code
_entity_poly.pdbx_strand_id
1 'polypeptide(L)' 'MQLVTALTYVLPHRFLSSLARRLAYSADPRVKQWLIDTVVDKFDVDMSEAAEPDTTRYPTFNA' A
#
# COMPACT_ATOMS: atom_id res chain seq x y z
N MET A 1 25.06 10.70 10.97
CA MET A 1 23.81 10.53 10.20
C MET A 1 23.48 9.05 10.18
N GLN A 2 22.25 8.66 10.56
CA GLN A 2 21.85 7.25 10.49
C GLN A 2 21.68 6.84 9.02
N LEU A 3 22.01 5.59 8.67
CA LEU A 3 21.96 5.08 7.29
C LEU A 3 20.59 5.29 6.63
N VAL A 4 19.51 5.07 7.39
CA VAL A 4 18.12 5.27 6.94
C VAL A 4 17.87 6.72 6.54
N THR A 5 18.39 7.67 7.31
CA THR A 5 18.26 9.10 7.01
C THR A 5 18.97 9.45 5.70
N ALA A 6 20.18 8.90 5.47
CA ALA A 6 20.91 9.13 4.23
C ALA A 6 20.18 8.56 3.01
N LEU A 7 19.55 7.38 3.14
CA LEU A 7 18.73 6.79 2.09
C LEU A 7 17.56 7.69 1.71
N THR A 8 16.90 8.33 2.69
CA THR A 8 15.83 9.29 2.40
C THR A 8 16.32 10.43 1.51
N TYR A 9 17.55 10.94 1.67
CA TYR A 9 18.06 12.04 0.83
C TYR A 9 18.43 11.62 -0.60
N VAL A 10 18.88 10.38 -0.79
CA VAL A 10 19.41 9.91 -2.09
C VAL A 10 18.33 9.21 -2.92
N LEU A 11 17.31 8.63 -2.28
CA LEU A 11 16.24 7.94 -2.99
C LEU A 11 15.46 8.93 -3.88
N PRO A 12 15.23 8.61 -5.17
CA PRO A 12 14.47 9.47 -6.06
C PRO A 12 12.99 9.43 -5.68
N HIS A 13 12.58 10.30 -4.75
CA HIS A 13 11.23 10.30 -4.18
C HIS A 13 10.12 10.32 -5.23
N ARG A 14 10.29 11.09 -6.32
CA ARG A 14 9.30 11.16 -7.41
C ARG A 14 9.11 9.83 -8.13
N PHE A 15 10.19 9.06 -8.29
CA PHE A 15 10.12 7.72 -8.89
C PHE A 15 9.47 6.73 -7.94
N LEU A 16 9.80 6.77 -6.66
CA LEU A 16 9.15 5.93 -5.65
C LEU A 16 7.64 6.23 -5.55
N SER A 17 7.26 7.51 -5.51
CA SER A 17 5.86 7.92 -5.48
C SER A 17 5.11 7.47 -6.74
N SER A 18 5.73 7.55 -7.92
CA SER A 18 5.07 7.11 -9.16
C SER A 18 4.88 5.59 -9.19
N LEU A 19 5.85 4.82 -8.68
CA LEU A 19 5.73 3.37 -8.53
C LEU A 19 4.65 3.00 -7.50
N ALA A 20 4.66 3.64 -6.33
CA ALA A 20 3.65 3.44 -5.30
C ALA A 20 2.25 3.73 -5.84
N ARG A 21 2.06 4.85 -6.55
CA ARG A 21 0.79 5.17 -7.21
C ARG A 21 0.38 4.08 -8.22
N ARG A 22 1.32 3.59 -9.03
CA ARG A 22 1.02 2.55 -10.02
C ARG A 22 0.55 1.25 -9.35
N LEU A 23 1.16 0.86 -8.24
CA LEU A 23 0.76 -0.31 -7.45
C LEU A 23 -0.58 -0.10 -6.76
N ALA A 24 -0.78 1.08 -6.15
CA ALA A 24 -1.97 1.41 -5.37
C ALA A 24 -3.26 1.43 -6.22
N TYR A 25 -3.15 1.81 -7.51
CA TYR A 25 -4.25 1.82 -8.47
C TYR A 25 -4.26 0.58 -9.40
N SER A 26 -3.44 -0.45 -9.12
CA SER A 26 -3.46 -1.67 -9.91
C SER A 26 -4.77 -2.44 -9.67
N ALA A 27 -5.47 -2.79 -10.75
CA ALA A 27 -6.67 -3.63 -10.70
C ALA A 27 -6.35 -5.14 -10.77
N ASP A 28 -5.07 -5.52 -10.87
CA ASP A 28 -4.65 -6.91 -10.81
C ASP A 28 -5.06 -7.52 -9.45
N PRO A 29 -5.89 -8.59 -9.42
CA PRO A 29 -6.40 -9.16 -8.18
C PRO A 29 -5.31 -9.62 -7.21
N ARG A 30 -4.16 -10.10 -7.72
CA ARG A 30 -3.06 -10.56 -6.88
C ARG A 30 -2.32 -9.39 -6.26
N VAL A 31 -2.06 -8.34 -7.04
CA VAL A 31 -1.35 -7.15 -6.56
C VAL A 31 -2.17 -6.39 -5.54
N LYS A 32 -3.46 -6.13 -5.82
CA LYS A 32 -4.33 -5.40 -4.89
C LYS A 32 -4.48 -6.18 -3.58
N GLN A 33 -4.72 -7.49 -3.66
CA GLN A 33 -5.00 -8.30 -2.47
C GLN A 33 -3.75 -8.41 -1.60
N TRP A 34 -2.60 -8.67 -2.22
CA TRP A 34 -1.32 -8.70 -1.52
C TRP A 34 -1.03 -7.38 -0.78
N LEU A 35 -1.29 -6.22 -1.40
CA LEU A 35 -1.10 -4.92 -0.74
C LEU A 35 -2.07 -4.71 0.41
N ILE A 36 -3.35 -5.02 0.22
CA ILE A 36 -4.38 -4.83 1.25
C ILE A 36 -4.07 -5.74 2.44
N ASP A 37 -3.87 -7.04 2.22
CA ASP A 37 -3.57 -8.01 3.28
C ASP A 37 -2.29 -7.62 4.03
N THR A 38 -1.24 -7.21 3.32
CA THR A 38 0.00 -6.78 3.95
C THR A 38 -0.21 -5.58 4.88
N VAL A 39 -1.04 -4.61 4.50
CA VAL A 39 -1.31 -3.44 5.34
C VAL A 39 -2.19 -3.80 6.53
N VAL A 40 -3.24 -4.60 6.30
CA VAL A 40 -4.11 -5.09 7.38
C VAL A 40 -3.30 -5.85 8.42
N ASP A 41 -2.46 -6.79 8.00
CA ASP A 41 -1.65 -7.60 8.91
C ASP A 41 -0.52 -6.79 9.57
N LYS A 42 0.13 -5.88 8.83
CA LYS A 42 1.30 -5.14 9.33
C LYS A 42 0.93 -4.05 10.33
N PHE A 43 -0.24 -3.44 10.15
CA PHE A 43 -0.71 -2.32 10.95
C PHE A 43 -1.89 -2.68 11.86
N ASP A 44 -2.29 -3.96 11.88
CA ASP A 44 -3.39 -4.46 12.70
C ASP A 44 -4.69 -3.67 12.46
N VAL A 45 -5.03 -3.50 11.18
CA VAL A 45 -6.19 -2.69 10.78
C VAL A 45 -7.48 -3.45 11.09
N ASP A 46 -8.34 -2.86 11.92
CA ASP A 46 -9.66 -3.41 12.20
C ASP A 46 -10.63 -3.16 11.03
N MET A 47 -10.79 -4.16 10.17
CA MET A 47 -11.73 -4.12 9.04
C MET A 47 -13.20 -4.15 9.48
N SER A 48 -13.51 -4.46 10.75
CA SER A 48 -14.90 -4.46 11.23
C SER A 48 -15.49 -3.06 11.40
N GLU A 49 -14.63 -2.04 11.52
CA GLU A 49 -15.03 -0.63 11.55
C GLU A 49 -15.31 -0.06 10.15
N ALA A 50 -14.84 -0.74 9.10
CA ALA A 50 -15.03 -0.30 7.72
C ALA A 50 -16.49 -0.49 7.28
N ALA A 51 -16.97 0.41 6.41
CA ALA A 51 -18.29 0.29 5.80
C ALA A 51 -18.45 -0.98 4.93
N GLU A 52 -17.34 -1.48 4.37
CA GLU A 52 -17.24 -2.76 3.67
C GLU A 52 -16.09 -3.57 4.30
N PRO A 53 -16.40 -4.54 5.17
CA PRO A 53 -15.36 -5.33 5.86
C PRO A 53 -14.63 -6.32 4.96
N ASP A 54 -15.22 -6.74 3.83
CA ASP A 54 -14.59 -7.70 2.92
C ASP A 54 -13.55 -7.01 2.02
N THR A 55 -12.27 -7.27 2.32
CA THR A 55 -11.11 -6.70 1.61
C THR A 55 -11.08 -7.03 0.11
N THR A 56 -11.72 -8.13 -0.31
CA THR A 56 -11.73 -8.56 -1.72
C THR A 56 -12.62 -7.68 -2.60
N ARG A 57 -13.54 -6.93 -1.98
CA ARG A 57 -14.54 -6.06 -2.64
C ARG A 57 -13.93 -4.76 -3.17
N TYR A 58 -12.81 -4.33 -2.62
CA TYR A 58 -12.10 -3.13 -3.07
C TYR A 58 -11.47 -3.36 -4.45
N PRO A 59 -11.80 -2.58 -5.50
CA PRO A 59 -11.29 -2.82 -6.85
C PRO A 59 -9.78 -2.58 -7.01
N THR A 60 -9.19 -1.73 -6.15
CA THR A 60 -7.75 -1.45 -6.06
C THR A 60 -7.37 -1.21 -4.60
N PHE A 61 -6.08 -1.18 -4.27
CA PHE A 61 -5.62 -0.83 -2.91
C PHE A 61 -6.05 0.59 -2.48
N ASN A 62 -6.11 1.55 -3.42
CA ASN A 62 -6.47 2.94 -3.14
C ASN A 62 -7.95 3.28 -3.46
N ALA A 63 -8.84 2.30 -3.33
CA ALA A 63 -10.27 2.45 -3.59
C ALA A 63 -11.06 2.84 -2.33
#